data_AF-A0A938HLT8-F1
#
_entry.id   AF-A0A938HLT8-F1
#
_cell.length_a   1.000
_cell.length_b   1.000
_cell.length_c   1.000
_cell.angle_alpha   90.00
_cell.angle_beta   90.00
_cell.angle_gamma   90.00
#
_symmetry.space_group_name_H-M   'P 1'
#
loop_
_entity.id
_entity.type
_entity.pdbx_description
1 polymer ?
#
loop_
_entity_poly.entity_id
_entity_poly.type
_entity_poly.pdbx_seq_one_letter_code
_entity_poly.pdbx_strand_id
1 'polypeptide(L)' 'MFKVEKTQLTKVAEAKLGHWTQGIAFSADGRTVATQNMVEKDLMVFRFEDGKLTDTGQRIALKGGPASIRTAK' A
#
# COMPACT_ATOMS: atom_id res chain seq x y z
N MET A 1 4.53 5.49 5.59
CA MET A 1 5.52 4.44 5.82
C MET A 1 6.42 4.84 6.97
N PHE A 2 6.56 3.97 7.97
CA PHE A 2 7.48 4.16 9.09
C PHE A 2 8.47 3.01 9.11
N LYS A 3 9.74 3.33 9.38
CA LYS A 3 10.75 2.35 9.74
C LYS A 3 10.69 2.16 11.26
N VAL A 4 10.69 0.91 11.71
CA VAL A 4 10.72 0.55 13.13
C VAL A 4 12.13 0.14 13.50
N GLU A 5 12.71 0.81 14.48
CA GLU A 5 14.02 0.46 15.05
C GLU A 5 13.89 0.41 16.57
N LYS A 6 13.88 -0.81 17.13
CA LYS A 6 13.55 -1.06 18.55
C LYS A 6 12.19 -0.46 18.91
N THR A 7 12.19 0.65 19.64
CA THR A 7 11.00 1.39 20.09
C THR A 7 10.79 2.70 19.34
N GLN A 8 11.64 2.99 18.35
CA GLN A 8 11.56 4.22 17.56
C GLN A 8 10.83 3.98 16.23
N LEU A 9 9.94 4.91 15.91
CA LEU A 9 9.29 5.01 14.61
C LEU A 9 9.83 6.25 13.89
N THR A 10 10.44 6.04 12.72
CA THR A 10 10.93 7.13 11.86
C THR A 10 10.10 7.17 10.59
N LYS A 11 9.46 8.31 10.29
CA LYS A 11 8.73 8.49 9.03
C LYS A 11 9.72 8.44 7.88
N VAL A 12 9.52 7.54 6.92
CA VAL A 12 10.41 7.39 5.76
C VAL A 12 9.76 7.81 4.45
N ALA A 13 8.45 7.59 4.31
CA ALA A 13 7.72 7.99 3.10
C ALA A 13 6.24 8.22 3.38
N GLU A 14 5.61 8.97 2.50
CA GLU A 14 4.16 9.17 2.44
C GLU A 14 3.69 9.18 0.99
N ALA A 15 2.44 8.80 0.77
CA ALA A 15 1.80 8.85 -0.53
C ALA A 15 0.32 9.20 -0.34
N LYS A 16 -0.27 9.83 -1.36
CA LYS A 16 -1.72 10.06 -1.41
C LYS A 16 -2.42 8.74 -1.74
N LEU A 17 -3.55 8.50 -1.09
CA LEU A 17 -4.38 7.32 -1.26
C LEU A 17 -5.77 7.71 -1.80
N GLY A 18 -6.58 6.70 -2.12
CA GLY A 18 -7.98 6.88 -2.49
C GLY A 18 -8.87 7.17 -1.27
N HIS A 19 -10.17 7.19 -1.49
CA HIS A 19 -11.14 7.44 -0.43
C HIS A 19 -11.46 6.14 0.32
N TRP A 20 -11.45 6.23 1.65
CA TRP A 20 -11.75 5.11 2.55
C TRP A 20 -10.87 3.88 2.29
N THR A 21 -9.58 4.03 2.56
CA THR A 21 -8.61 2.92 2.50
C THR A 21 -8.82 1.95 3.66
N GLN A 22 -8.89 0.64 3.37
CA GLN A 22 -9.13 -0.40 4.40
C GLN A 22 -7.96 -1.34 4.69
N GLY A 23 -7.04 -1.55 3.73
CA GLY A 23 -5.98 -2.54 3.87
C GLY A 23 -4.74 -2.21 3.05
N ILE A 24 -3.59 -2.68 3.54
CA ILE A 24 -2.28 -2.54 2.90
C ILE A 24 -1.57 -3.90 2.94
N ALA A 25 -0.99 -4.33 1.81
CA ALA A 25 -0.17 -5.53 1.74
C ALA A 25 1.15 -5.25 1.03
N PHE A 26 2.19 -5.98 1.44
CA PHE A 26 3.54 -5.88 0.90
C PHE A 26 3.89 -7.17 0.15
N SER A 27 4.55 -7.06 -1.00
CA SER A 27 5.21 -8.20 -1.64
C SER A 27 6.29 -8.78 -0.72
N ALA A 28 6.66 -10.04 -0.95
CA ALA A 28 7.64 -10.74 -0.11
C ALA A 28 9.01 -10.04 -0.07
N ASP A 29 9.40 -9.39 -1.16
CA ASP A 29 10.63 -8.57 -1.25
C ASP A 29 10.48 -7.15 -0.65
N GLY A 30 9.29 -6.78 -0.18
CA GLY A 30 8.96 -5.48 0.39
C GLY A 30 8.94 -4.32 -0.60
N ARG A 31 9.19 -4.55 -1.90
CA ARG A 31 9.33 -3.49 -2.90
C ARG A 31 8.00 -3.06 -3.53
N THR A 32 6.97 -3.89 -3.46
CA THR A 32 5.64 -3.58 -3.98
C THR A 32 4.66 -3.46 -2.83
N VAL A 33 3.89 -2.38 -2.81
CA VAL A 33 2.87 -2.12 -1.79
C VAL A 33 1.54 -1.96 -2.50
N ALA A 34 0.53 -2.73 -2.09
CA ALA A 34 -0.83 -2.61 -2.61
C ALA A 34 -1.75 -2.07 -1.51
N THR A 35 -2.60 -1.10 -1.84
CA THR A 35 -3.57 -0.51 -0.91
C THR A 35 -4.98 -0.65 -1.44
N GLN A 36 -5.92 -1.04 -0.57
CA GLN A 36 -7.33 -1.22 -0.88
C GLN A 36 -8.13 0.05 -0.66
N ASN A 37 -8.87 0.54 -1.66
CA ASN A 37 -9.78 1.68 -1.49
C ASN A 37 -11.25 1.29 -1.74
N MET A 38 -12.12 1.58 -0.77
CA MET A 38 -13.52 1.16 -0.79
C MET A 38 -14.37 1.90 -1.80
N VAL A 39 -14.16 3.21 -1.93
CA VAL A 39 -14.99 4.06 -2.79
C VAL A 39 -14.63 3.87 -4.25
N GLU A 40 -13.33 3.86 -4.56
CA GLU A 40 -12.81 3.64 -5.91
C GLU A 40 -12.99 2.19 -6.39
N LYS A 41 -13.18 1.26 -5.44
CA LYS A 41 -13.26 -0.18 -5.71
C LYS A 41 -12.01 -0.66 -6.46
N ASP A 42 -10.84 -0.29 -5.95
CA ASP A 42 -9.57 -0.64 -6.57
C ASP A 42 -8.48 -1.03 -5.57
N LEU A 43 -7.41 -1.60 -6.11
CA LEU A 43 -6.10 -1.60 -5.49
C LEU A 43 -5.19 -0.59 -6.19
N MET A 44 -4.63 0.34 -5.43
CA MET A 44 -3.50 1.14 -5.90
C MET A 44 -2.20 0.38 -5.64
N VAL A 45 -1.28 0.41 -6.62
CA VAL A 45 0.04 -0.23 -6.50
C VAL A 45 1.13 0.82 -6.41
N PHE A 46 2.01 0.67 -5.43
CA PHE A 46 3.16 1.53 -5.19
C PHE A 46 4.45 0.72 -5.26
N ARG A 47 5.52 1.39 -5.67
CA ARG A 47 6.91 0.93 -5.59
C ARG A 47 7.57 1.55 -4.37
N PHE A 48 8.19 0.75 -3.52
CA PHE A 48 9.01 1.19 -2.39
C PHE A 48 10.46 0.81 -2.61
N GLU A 49 11.30 1.80 -2.88
CA GLU A 49 12.73 1.62 -3.14
C GLU A 49 13.49 2.84 -2.59
N ASP A 50 14.67 2.61 -2.01
CA ASP A 50 15.56 3.65 -1.47
C ASP A 50 14.86 4.65 -0.53
N GLY A 51 13.94 4.16 0.30
CA GLY A 51 13.17 4.99 1.23
C GLY A 51 12.07 5.83 0.59
N LYS A 52 11.85 5.73 -0.72
CA LYS A 52 10.81 6.45 -1.46
C LYS A 52 9.64 5.53 -1.80
N LEU A 53 8.42 6.00 -1.50
CA LEU A 53 7.19 5.35 -1.91
C LEU A 53 6.63 6.10 -3.12
N THR A 54 6.59 5.44 -4.28
CA THR A 54 6.16 6.02 -5.55
C THR A 54 4.90 5.34 -6.05
N ASP A 55 3.87 6.13 -6.38
CA ASP A 55 2.68 5.62 -7.05
C ASP A 55 3.04 5.18 -8.47
N THR A 56 2.75 3.92 -8.81
CA THR A 56 3.05 3.37 -10.13
C THR A 56 2.03 3.78 -11.19
N GLY A 57 0.91 4.38 -10.78
CA GLY A 57 -0.25 4.63 -11.63
C GLY A 57 -1.12 3.39 -11.89
N GLN A 58 -0.65 2.19 -11.52
CA GLN A 58 -1.43 0.97 -11.68
C GLN A 58 -2.60 0.94 -10.69
N ARG A 59 -3.78 0.65 -11.23
CA ARG A 59 -5.04 0.42 -10.50
C ARG A 59 -5.61 -0.93 -10.89
N ILE A 60 -5.85 -1.79 -9.90
CA ILE A 60 -6.50 -3.08 -10.12
C ILE A 60 -7.96 -2.93 -9.73
N ALA A 61 -8.84 -2.85 -10.73
CA ALA A 61 -10.27 -2.69 -10.50
C ALA A 61 -10.88 -3.93 -9.82
N LEU A 62 -11.81 -3.68 -8.89
CA LEU A 62 -12.55 -4.67 -8.16
C LEU A 62 -14.05 -4.50 -8.44
N LYS A 63 -14.81 -5.60 -8.38
CA LYS A 63 -16.26 -5.57 -8.61
C LYS A 63 -17.04 -4.93 -7.43
N GLY A 64 -16.39 -4.69 -6.31
CA GLY A 64 -16.98 -4.13 -5.09
C GLY A 64 -15.91 -3.58 -4.15
N GLY A 65 -16.35 -3.04 -3.01
CA GLY A 65 -15.44 -2.49 -1.99
C GLY A 65 -14.55 -3.58 -1.37
N PRO A 66 -13.21 -3.44 -1.42
CA PRO A 66 -12.29 -4.39 -0.80
C PRO A 66 -12.30 -4.36 0.74
N ALA A 67 -12.53 -5.51 1.39
CA ALA A 67 -12.56 -5.61 2.85
C ALA A 67 -11.23 -6.04 3.51
N SER A 68 -10.48 -6.94 2.88
CA SER A 68 -9.20 -7.44 3.42
C SER A 68 -8.24 -7.88 2.31
N ILE A 69 -6.94 -7.79 2.57
CA ILE A 69 -5.87 -8.20 1.66
C ILE A 69 -4.74 -8.88 2.42
N ARG A 70 -4.15 -9.88 1.77
CA ARG A 70 -2.86 -10.46 2.14
C ARG A 70 -2.09 -10.82 0.88
N THR A 71 -0.78 -10.88 0.98
CA THR A 71 0.04 -11.56 -0.02
C THR A 71 0.05 -13.08 0.22
N ALA A 72 0.20 -13.83 -0.87
CA ALA A 72 0.47 -15.26 -0.80
C ALA A 72 1.90 -15.49 -0.25
N LYS A 73 2.13 -16.68 0.30
CA LYS A 73 3.48 -17.09 0.71
C LYS A 73 4.28 -17.52 -0.52
#